data_AF-A0A925UG04-F1
#
_entry.id   AF-A0A925UG04-F1
#
_cell.length_a   1.000
_cell.length_b   1.000
_cell.length_c   1.000
_cell.angle_alpha   90.00
_cell.angle_beta   90.00
_cell.angle_gamma   90.00
#
_symmetry.space_group_name_H-M   'P 1'
#
loop_
_entity.id
_entity.type
_entity.pdbx_description
1 polymer ?
#
loop_
_entity_poly.entity_id
_entity_poly.type
_entity_poly.pdbx_seq_one_letter_code
_entity_poly.pdbx_strand_id
1 'polypeptide(L)'
;ASSVTANPYAAVAPAAAASNAASFRYSRDASENHVVDNNEEFGFRLREGAIEIQLGGTNWQALTDAGTLTITQFDVVPTVQTVSLESFCNLPCPAAAPACPPRQQVRSLTLVLSGRLVTDPTVLRSVRSEVRLRNDAVVGACAT
;
A
#
# COMPACT_ATOMS: atom_id res chain seq x y z
N ALA A 1 24.43 11.39 16.29
CA ALA A 1 23.73 10.24 15.68
C ALA A 1 22.62 10.80 14.79
N SER A 2 22.67 10.58 13.47
CA SER A 2 21.54 10.92 12.61
C SER A 2 20.48 9.84 12.74
N SER A 3 19.40 10.11 13.45
CA SER A 3 18.23 9.24 13.47
C SER A 3 17.48 9.40 12.16
N VAL A 4 17.08 8.29 11.54
CA VAL A 4 16.12 8.32 10.43
C VAL A 4 14.79 8.83 11.00
N THR A 5 14.35 10.01 10.55
CA THR A 5 13.01 10.50 10.86
C THR A 5 11.99 9.52 10.29
N ALA A 6 11.10 8.99 11.14
CA ALA A 6 10.07 8.07 10.67
C ALA A 6 9.14 8.78 9.68
N ASN A 7 8.86 8.13 8.54
CA ASN A 7 7.90 8.65 7.58
C ASN A 7 6.46 8.43 8.13
N PRO A 8 5.71 9.48 8.51
CA PRO A 8 4.36 9.33 9.06
C PRO A 8 3.36 8.74 8.04
N TYR A 9 3.67 8.83 6.74
CA TYR A 9 2.89 8.29 5.63
C TYR A 9 3.31 6.87 5.22
N ALA A 10 4.17 6.20 6.00
CA ALA A 10 4.69 4.87 5.64
C ALA A 10 3.63 3.77 5.67
N ALA A 11 2.52 3.95 6.40
CA ALA A 11 1.49 2.95 6.57
C ALA A 11 0.75 2.66 5.26
N VAL A 12 0.67 1.38 4.91
CA VAL A 12 -0.17 0.84 3.84
C VAL A 12 -0.89 -0.39 4.38
N ALA A 13 -2.14 -0.58 3.99
CA ALA A 13 -2.86 -1.82 4.19
C ALA A 13 -3.35 -2.35 2.82
N PRO A 14 -3.38 -3.67 2.60
CA PRO A 14 -2.82 -4.69 3.49
C PRO A 14 -1.28 -4.65 3.48
N ALA A 15 -0.67 -4.97 4.63
CA ALA A 15 0.79 -5.03 4.77
C ALA A 15 1.36 -6.46 4.71
N ALA A 16 0.53 -7.49 4.96
CA ALA A 16 0.99 -8.88 5.03
C ALA A 16 -0.01 -9.90 4.45
N ALA A 17 -1.24 -9.93 4.95
CA ALA A 17 -2.29 -10.82 4.45
C ALA A 17 -3.10 -10.17 3.34
N ALA A 18 -3.59 -10.97 2.39
CA ALA A 18 -4.48 -10.46 1.34
C ALA A 18 -5.77 -9.83 1.93
N SER A 19 -6.33 -8.85 1.22
CA SER A 19 -7.56 -8.16 1.60
C SER A 19 -8.37 -7.76 0.38
N ASN A 20 -9.64 -7.40 0.59
CA ASN A 20 -10.51 -6.79 -0.42
C ASN A 20 -10.60 -5.26 -0.30
N ALA A 21 -9.63 -4.67 0.39
CA ALA A 21 -9.45 -3.24 0.50
C ALA A 21 -7.97 -2.90 0.51
N ALA A 22 -7.66 -1.67 0.12
CA ALA A 22 -6.33 -1.08 0.29
C ALA A 22 -6.48 0.30 0.93
N SER A 23 -5.55 0.68 1.80
CA SER A 23 -5.44 2.04 2.34
C SER A 23 -3.99 2.50 2.31
N PHE A 24 -3.78 3.77 1.99
CA PHE A 24 -2.47 4.40 1.91
C PHE A 24 -2.60 5.89 2.22
N ARG A 25 -1.47 6.52 2.51
CA ARG A 25 -1.41 7.94 2.90
C ARG A 25 -0.33 8.66 2.12
N TYR A 26 -0.57 9.93 1.83
CA TYR A 26 0.45 10.83 1.31
C TYR A 26 0.08 12.27 1.65
N SER A 27 1.11 13.08 1.91
CA SER A 27 0.94 14.49 2.23
C SER A 27 0.24 15.26 1.12
N ARG A 28 -0.74 16.08 1.48
CA ARG A 28 -1.39 17.06 0.59
C ARG A 28 -1.11 18.50 0.97
N ASP A 29 -0.31 18.71 2.00
CA ASP A 29 0.00 20.03 2.50
C ASP A 29 0.82 20.84 1.49
N ALA A 30 0.51 22.13 1.42
CA ALA A 30 1.36 23.09 0.71
C ALA A 30 2.70 23.32 1.43
N SER A 31 2.71 23.14 2.76
CA SER A 31 3.89 23.16 3.60
C SER A 31 3.84 21.95 4.53
N GLU A 32 4.70 20.98 4.27
CA GLU A 32 4.79 19.72 4.99
C GLU A 32 4.94 19.93 6.51
N ASN A 33 4.09 19.25 7.29
CA ASN A 33 4.04 19.33 8.75
C ASN A 33 4.43 18.01 9.46
N HIS A 34 4.66 16.92 8.70
CA HIS A 34 4.97 15.58 9.21
C HIS A 34 3.88 14.95 10.10
N VAL A 35 2.62 15.32 9.87
CA VAL A 35 1.44 14.81 10.56
C VAL A 35 0.45 14.33 9.50
N VAL A 36 -0.19 13.18 9.76
CA VAL A 36 -1.27 12.71 8.87
C VAL A 36 -2.53 13.48 9.19
N ASP A 37 -2.99 14.28 8.24
CA ASP A 37 -4.26 14.98 8.30
C ASP A 37 -5.40 14.18 7.67
N ASN A 38 -6.64 14.56 8.00
CA ASN A 38 -7.83 13.84 7.55
C ASN A 38 -7.94 13.79 6.02
N ASN A 39 -7.47 14.82 5.30
CA ASN A 39 -7.50 14.85 3.83
C ASN A 39 -6.34 14.05 3.17
N GLU A 40 -5.52 13.36 3.95
CA GLU A 40 -4.31 12.64 3.51
C GLU A 40 -4.47 11.11 3.57
N GLU A 41 -5.67 10.65 3.90
CA GLU A 41 -6.03 9.24 3.91
C GLU A 41 -6.77 8.84 2.62
N PHE A 42 -6.28 7.79 1.97
CA PHE A 42 -6.79 7.30 0.71
C PHE A 42 -6.93 5.78 0.73
N GLY A 43 -7.74 5.26 -0.17
CA GLY A 43 -8.00 3.84 -0.21
C GLY A 43 -8.95 3.41 -1.30
N PHE A 44 -9.05 2.10 -1.45
CA PHE A 44 -9.96 1.41 -2.34
C PHE A 44 -10.63 0.28 -1.56
N ARG A 45 -11.91 0.02 -1.79
CA ARG A 45 -12.59 -1.16 -1.22
C ARG A 45 -13.68 -1.67 -2.14
N LEU A 46 -13.97 -2.96 -2.05
CA LEU A 46 -15.18 -3.52 -2.63
C LEU A 46 -16.35 -3.35 -1.64
N ARG A 47 -17.42 -2.69 -2.08
CA ARG A 47 -18.67 -2.55 -1.32
C ARG A 47 -19.85 -2.66 -2.26
N GLU A 48 -20.81 -3.52 -1.93
CA GLU A 48 -22.09 -3.64 -2.65
C GLU A 48 -21.93 -3.83 -4.17
N GLY A 49 -20.87 -4.53 -4.60
CA GLY A 49 -20.59 -4.80 -6.01
C GLY A 49 -19.92 -3.65 -6.77
N ALA A 50 -19.53 -2.57 -6.10
CA ALA A 50 -18.72 -1.49 -6.66
C ALA A 50 -17.35 -1.42 -5.98
N ILE A 51 -16.33 -1.02 -6.73
CA ILE A 51 -15.13 -0.43 -6.12
C ILE A 51 -15.48 0.98 -5.69
N GLU A 52 -15.22 1.28 -4.42
CA GLU A 52 -15.22 2.64 -3.89
C GLU A 52 -13.79 3.15 -3.72
N ILE A 53 -13.61 4.46 -3.88
CA ILE A 53 -12.38 5.19 -3.57
C ILE A 53 -12.60 6.11 -2.37
N GLN A 54 -11.61 6.19 -1.49
CA GLN A 54 -11.56 7.11 -0.35
C GLN A 54 -10.71 8.33 -0.73
N LEU A 55 -11.27 9.52 -0.54
CA LEU A 55 -10.63 10.80 -0.84
C LEU A 55 -10.62 11.70 0.41
N GLY A 56 -9.85 11.28 1.41
CA GLY A 56 -9.74 11.92 2.72
C GLY A 56 -10.75 11.40 3.74
N GLY A 57 -10.28 10.99 4.91
CA GLY A 57 -11.10 10.65 6.07
C GLY A 57 -12.15 9.60 5.72
N THR A 58 -13.40 9.83 6.06
CA THR A 58 -14.49 8.89 5.73
C THR A 58 -15.16 9.15 4.37
N ASN A 59 -14.55 9.96 3.50
CA ASN A 59 -15.13 10.35 2.20
C ASN A 59 -14.98 9.25 1.15
N TRP A 60 -15.90 8.29 1.17
CA TRP A 60 -15.98 7.19 0.22
C TRP A 60 -16.96 7.50 -0.91
N GLN A 61 -16.57 7.22 -2.14
CA GLN A 61 -17.41 7.39 -3.33
C GLN A 61 -17.24 6.20 -4.28
N ALA A 62 -18.30 5.85 -4.99
CA ALA A 62 -18.24 4.82 -6.02
C ALA A 62 -17.28 5.25 -7.15
N LEU A 63 -16.32 4.39 -7.48
CA LEU A 63 -15.42 4.54 -8.62
C LEU A 63 -15.94 3.78 -9.84
N THR A 64 -16.64 2.66 -9.61
CA THR A 64 -17.29 1.87 -10.65
C THR A 64 -18.81 1.93 -10.49
N ASP A 65 -19.53 1.90 -11.61
CA ASP A 65 -20.99 1.82 -11.60
C ASP A 65 -21.48 0.36 -11.53
N ALA A 66 -22.06 -0.01 -10.38
CA ALA A 66 -22.62 -1.35 -10.15
C ALA A 66 -23.87 -1.64 -10.98
N GLY A 67 -24.53 -0.61 -11.54
CA GLY A 67 -25.66 -0.77 -12.47
C GLY A 67 -25.24 -1.27 -13.86
N THR A 68 -24.00 -1.01 -14.25
CA THR A 68 -23.42 -1.48 -15.52
C THR A 68 -22.59 -2.75 -15.32
N LEU A 69 -21.68 -2.74 -14.34
CA LEU A 69 -20.73 -3.82 -14.08
C LEU A 69 -20.70 -4.14 -12.58
N THR A 70 -21.14 -5.33 -12.20
CA THR A 70 -21.01 -5.79 -10.81
C THR A 70 -19.61 -6.37 -10.61
N ILE A 71 -18.84 -5.78 -9.71
CA ILE A 71 -17.57 -6.32 -9.25
C ILE A 71 -17.82 -7.50 -8.32
N THR A 72 -17.25 -8.64 -8.66
CA THR A 72 -17.45 -9.90 -7.93
C THR A 72 -16.23 -10.32 -7.13
N GLN A 73 -15.06 -9.78 -7.45
CA GLN A 73 -13.81 -10.04 -6.76
C GLN A 73 -12.93 -8.81 -6.78
N PHE A 74 -12.37 -8.47 -5.63
CA PHE A 74 -11.28 -7.52 -5.51
C PHE A 74 -10.31 -8.08 -4.48
N ASP A 75 -9.14 -8.49 -4.93
CA ASP A 75 -8.08 -8.98 -4.06
C ASP A 75 -6.86 -8.07 -4.17
N VAL A 76 -6.32 -7.72 -3.02
CA VAL A 76 -5.09 -6.94 -2.85
C VAL A 76 -4.12 -7.81 -2.07
N VAL A 77 -3.04 -8.23 -2.73
CA VAL A 77 -2.02 -9.10 -2.15
C VAL A 77 -0.71 -8.34 -2.04
N PRO A 78 -0.20 -8.08 -0.83
CA PRO A 78 1.06 -7.37 -0.66
C PRO A 78 2.27 -8.29 -0.87
N THR A 79 3.31 -7.76 -1.49
CA THR A 79 4.62 -8.40 -1.60
C THR A 79 5.69 -7.43 -1.13
N VAL A 80 6.69 -7.96 -0.41
CA VAL A 80 7.82 -7.18 0.09
C VAL A 80 9.11 -7.84 -0.35
N GLN A 81 9.88 -7.12 -1.16
CA GLN A 81 11.25 -7.49 -1.49
C GLN A 81 12.20 -6.74 -0.56
N THR A 82 13.14 -7.47 0.04
CA THR A 82 14.13 -6.90 0.95
C THR A 82 15.49 -6.82 0.25
N VAL A 83 16.09 -5.64 0.25
CA VAL A 83 17.43 -5.37 -0.27
C VAL A 83 18.34 -5.04 0.92
N SER A 84 19.46 -5.74 1.04
CA SER A 84 20.44 -5.44 2.09
C SER A 84 21.12 -4.11 1.79
N LEU A 85 21.28 -3.27 2.83
CA LEU A 85 22.08 -2.05 2.78
C LEU A 85 23.36 -2.18 3.61
N GLU A 86 23.74 -3.39 4.00
CA GLU A 86 24.92 -3.65 4.85
C GLU A 86 26.22 -3.10 4.27
N SER A 87 26.40 -3.15 2.95
CA SER A 87 27.59 -2.62 2.28
C SER A 87 27.78 -1.11 2.44
N PHE A 88 26.76 -0.39 2.92
CA PHE A 88 26.84 1.04 3.23
C PHE A 88 27.20 1.32 4.69
N CYS A 89 27.40 0.29 5.53
CA CYS A 89 27.79 0.43 6.92
C CYS A 89 29.31 0.40 7.10
N ASN A 90 29.82 1.26 7.99
CA ASN A 90 31.25 1.33 8.33
C ASN A 90 31.72 0.17 9.23
N LEU A 91 30.80 -0.38 10.03
CA LEU A 91 31.05 -1.45 10.97
C LEU A 91 30.15 -2.65 10.64
N PRO A 92 30.66 -3.88 10.77
CA PRO A 92 29.83 -5.07 10.66
C PRO A 92 28.81 -5.10 11.79
N CYS A 93 27.65 -5.68 11.51
CA CYS A 93 26.64 -5.88 12.54
C CYS A 93 27.07 -6.97 13.53
N PRO A 94 26.84 -6.78 14.84
CA PRO A 94 26.94 -7.86 15.80
C PRO A 94 26.05 -9.04 15.40
N ALA A 95 26.51 -10.26 15.69
CA ALA A 95 25.71 -11.45 15.44
C ALA A 95 24.34 -11.35 16.14
N ALA A 96 23.27 -11.70 15.43
CA ALA A 96 21.90 -11.69 15.91
C ALA A 96 21.32 -10.33 16.36
N ALA A 97 21.88 -9.20 15.90
CA ALA A 97 21.28 -7.89 16.11
C ALA A 97 19.99 -7.72 15.26
N PRO A 98 18.79 -7.60 15.85
CA PRO A 98 17.53 -7.63 15.08
C PRO A 98 17.31 -6.41 14.18
N ALA A 99 17.95 -5.29 14.49
CA ALA A 99 17.86 -4.03 13.74
C ALA A 99 19.12 -3.72 12.91
N CYS A 100 20.03 -4.67 12.72
CA CYS A 100 21.27 -4.51 11.95
C CYS A 100 21.51 -5.78 11.11
N PRO A 101 21.84 -5.69 9.80
CA PRO A 101 22.10 -4.47 9.02
C PRO A 101 20.82 -3.75 8.58
N PRO A 102 20.93 -2.47 8.14
CA PRO A 102 19.83 -1.78 7.53
C PRO A 102 19.39 -2.49 6.24
N ARG A 103 18.10 -2.39 5.92
CA ARG A 103 17.49 -3.00 4.73
C ARG A 103 16.50 -2.04 4.11
N GLN A 104 16.42 -2.04 2.79
CA GLN A 104 15.35 -1.38 2.04
C GLN A 104 14.27 -2.41 1.71
N GLN A 105 13.04 -2.09 2.07
CA GLN A 105 11.85 -2.86 1.75
C GLN A 105 11.15 -2.20 0.56
N VAL A 106 11.27 -2.83 -0.60
CA VAL A 106 10.51 -2.49 -1.82
C VAL A 106 9.17 -3.19 -1.72
N ARG A 107 8.09 -2.40 -1.70
CA ARG A 107 6.73 -2.88 -1.44
C ARG A 107 5.89 -2.80 -2.71
N SER A 108 5.22 -3.88 -3.06
CA SER A 108 4.29 -3.95 -4.19
C SER A 108 2.94 -4.51 -3.76
N LEU A 109 1.91 -4.18 -4.52
CA LEU A 109 0.57 -4.75 -4.39
C LEU A 109 0.20 -5.43 -5.71
N THR A 110 -0.13 -6.71 -5.64
CA THR A 110 -0.82 -7.39 -6.72
C THR A 110 -2.31 -7.22 -6.54
N LEU A 111 -2.98 -6.75 -7.59
CA LEU A 111 -4.41 -6.53 -7.65
C LEU A 111 -5.04 -7.56 -8.58
N VAL A 112 -6.13 -8.18 -8.13
CA VAL A 112 -7.04 -8.95 -9.00
C VAL A 112 -8.43 -8.32 -8.89
N LEU A 113 -8.98 -7.93 -10.04
CA LEU A 113 -10.31 -7.36 -10.14
C LEU A 113 -11.11 -8.17 -11.15
N SER A 114 -12.21 -8.76 -10.71
CA SER A 114 -13.13 -9.48 -11.59
C SER A 114 -14.53 -8.87 -11.51
N GLY A 115 -15.21 -8.82 -12.64
CA GLY A 115 -16.57 -8.31 -12.73
C GLY A 115 -17.38 -9.01 -13.81
N ARG A 116 -18.70 -8.84 -13.71
CA ARG A 116 -19.68 -9.34 -14.66
C ARG A 116 -20.59 -8.23 -15.14
N LEU A 117 -20.95 -8.25 -16.42
CA LEU A 117 -21.90 -7.29 -16.97
C LEU A 117 -23.29 -7.54 -16.37
N VAL A 118 -24.02 -6.48 -16.00
CA VAL A 118 -25.34 -6.61 -15.38
C VAL A 118 -26.38 -7.11 -16.38
N THR A 119 -26.33 -6.63 -17.63
CA THR A 119 -27.31 -6.99 -18.67
C THR A 119 -27.08 -8.38 -19.27
N ASP A 120 -25.87 -8.93 -19.14
CA ASP A 120 -25.54 -10.29 -19.54
C ASP A 120 -24.50 -10.90 -18.57
N PRO A 121 -24.95 -11.63 -17.53
CA PRO A 121 -24.06 -12.21 -16.53
C PRO A 121 -23.10 -13.28 -17.06
N THR A 122 -23.25 -13.73 -18.33
CA THR A 122 -22.30 -14.64 -18.97
C THR A 122 -21.04 -13.91 -19.43
N VAL A 123 -21.10 -12.58 -19.57
CA VAL A 123 -19.95 -11.73 -19.90
C VAL A 123 -19.16 -11.42 -18.63
N LEU A 124 -18.00 -12.06 -18.51
CA LEU A 124 -17.06 -11.90 -17.41
C LEU A 124 -15.77 -11.26 -17.88
N ARG A 125 -15.18 -10.40 -17.04
CA ARG A 125 -13.84 -9.85 -17.25
C ARG A 125 -13.04 -9.92 -15.96
N SER A 126 -11.75 -10.19 -16.10
CA SER A 126 -10.78 -10.11 -15.02
C SER A 126 -9.55 -9.35 -15.49
N VAL A 127 -9.00 -8.55 -14.59
CA VAL A 127 -7.73 -7.84 -14.77
C VAL A 127 -6.85 -8.16 -13.57
N ARG A 128 -5.58 -8.43 -13.86
CA ARG A 128 -4.53 -8.55 -12.87
C ARG A 128 -3.48 -7.48 -13.13
N SER A 129 -3.06 -6.78 -12.08
CA SER A 129 -2.01 -5.76 -12.15
C SER A 129 -1.08 -5.87 -10.96
N GLU A 130 0.19 -5.55 -11.15
CA GLU A 130 1.15 -5.41 -10.06
C GLU A 130 1.63 -3.96 -10.02
N VAL A 131 1.54 -3.35 -8.83
CA VAL A 131 1.87 -1.94 -8.61
C VAL A 131 2.91 -1.84 -7.52
N ARG A 132 4.08 -1.27 -7.84
CA ARG A 132 5.07 -0.89 -6.83
C ARG A 132 4.61 0.38 -6.11
N LEU A 133 4.64 0.35 -4.79
CA LEU A 133 4.41 1.53 -3.96
C LEU A 133 5.61 2.47 -4.06
N ARG A 134 5.35 3.74 -4.35
CA ARG A 134 6.39 4.79 -4.42
C ARG A 134 6.72 5.32 -3.03
N ASN A 135 7.00 4.42 -2.11
CA ASN A 135 7.31 4.71 -0.71
C ASN A 135 8.06 3.48 -0.16
N ASP A 136 9.30 3.25 -0.59
CA ASP A 136 10.08 2.15 -0.02
C ASP A 136 10.39 2.46 1.45
N ALA A 137 10.40 1.43 2.30
CA ALA A 137 10.72 1.62 3.72
C ALA A 137 12.17 1.24 3.99
N VAL A 138 12.92 2.10 4.68
CA VAL A 138 14.23 1.74 5.24
C VAL A 138 14.03 1.31 6.68
N VAL A 139 14.46 0.10 7.00
CA VAL A 139 14.36 -0.48 8.34
C VAL A 139 15.74 -0.89 8.84
N GLY A 140 15.92 -0.85 10.16
CA GLY A 140 17.21 -1.11 10.79
C GLY A 140 18.18 0.08 10.68
N ALA A 141 19.40 -0.14 11.17
CA ALA A 141 20.47 0.84 11.23
C ALA A 141 21.82 0.13 11.19
N CYS A 142 22.88 0.86 10.86
CA CYS A 142 24.25 0.37 11.03
C CYS A 142 24.60 0.24 12.51
N ALA A 143 25.59 -0.59 12.81
CA ALA A 143 26.21 -0.62 14.13
C ALA A 143 26.86 0.75 14.43
N THR A 144 26.75 1.18 15.69
CA THR A 144 27.37 2.40 16.21
C THR A 144 28.73 2.12 16.82
#